data_AF-A0A950MJ98-F1
#
_entry.id   AF-A0A950MJ98-F1
#
_cell.length_a   1.000
_cell.length_b   1.000
_cell.length_c   1.000
_cell.angle_alpha   90.00
_cell.angle_beta   90.00
_cell.angle_gamma   90.00
#
_symmetry.space_group_name_H-M   'P 1'
#
loop_
_entity.id
_entity.type
_entity.pdbx_description
1 polymer ?
#
loop_
_entity_poly.entity_id
_entity_poly.type
_entity_poly.pdbx_seq_one_letter_code
_entity_poly.pdbx_strand_id
1 'polypeptide(L)'
;MPESQKKSEPSKRPSITYADAGVDISSGDRTKQRIKYLAQRTFTRNVLSEIGGFGGLFKLDTAKYNQPVLVSSADGVGTKLKIAFELGIHH
;
A
#
# COMPACT_ATOMS: atom_id res chain seq x y z
N MET A 1 -62.78 -19.66 -7.88
CA MET A 1 -61.63 -19.89 -6.99
C MET A 1 -60.40 -19.31 -7.66
N PRO A 2 -59.65 -18.42 -6.99
CA PRO A 2 -58.81 -17.39 -7.63
C PRO A 2 -57.44 -17.91 -8.08
N GLU A 3 -56.94 -17.36 -9.19
CA GLU A 3 -55.58 -17.57 -9.69
C GLU A 3 -54.55 -16.99 -8.71
N SER A 4 -53.61 -17.83 -8.29
CA SER A 4 -52.49 -17.44 -7.44
C SER A 4 -51.48 -16.62 -8.25
N GLN A 5 -51.47 -15.31 -8.02
CA GLN A 5 -50.44 -14.43 -8.56
C GLN A 5 -49.09 -14.74 -7.91
N LYS A 6 -48.18 -15.36 -8.68
CA LYS A 6 -46.80 -15.60 -8.28
C LYS A 6 -46.04 -14.26 -8.31
N LYS A 7 -45.84 -13.66 -7.14
CA LYS A 7 -45.06 -12.42 -6.97
C LYS A 7 -43.61 -12.66 -7.42
N SER A 8 -43.18 -12.01 -8.50
CA SER A 8 -41.80 -12.05 -8.96
C SER A 8 -40.90 -11.31 -7.98
N GLU A 9 -39.93 -11.99 -7.38
CA GLU A 9 -38.91 -11.35 -6.54
C GLU A 9 -38.07 -10.36 -7.38
N PRO A 10 -37.77 -9.16 -6.86
CA PRO A 10 -36.90 -8.23 -7.56
C PRO A 10 -35.50 -8.84 -7.69
N SER A 11 -35.00 -8.95 -8.92
CA SER A 11 -33.64 -9.41 -9.20
C SER A 11 -32.64 -8.50 -8.47
N LYS A 12 -31.95 -9.04 -7.47
CA LYS A 12 -30.89 -8.35 -6.72
C LYS A 12 -29.76 -8.02 -7.71
N ARG A 13 -29.72 -6.78 -8.21
CA ARG A 13 -28.56 -6.31 -8.97
C ARG A 13 -27.36 -6.32 -8.02
N PRO A 14 -26.18 -6.85 -8.42
CA PRO A 14 -25.02 -6.84 -7.56
C PRO A 14 -24.70 -5.40 -7.16
N SER A 15 -24.54 -5.17 -5.85
CA SER A 15 -24.18 -3.85 -5.32
C SER A 15 -22.73 -3.56 -5.67
N ILE A 16 -22.49 -2.44 -6.36
CA ILE A 16 -21.14 -1.95 -6.68
C ILE A 16 -20.44 -1.60 -5.36
N THR A 17 -19.26 -2.15 -5.15
CA THR A 17 -18.38 -1.92 -4.00
C THR A 17 -17.26 -0.95 -4.36
N TYR A 18 -16.61 -0.37 -3.35
CA TYR A 18 -15.43 0.47 -3.56
C TYR A 18 -14.24 -0.31 -4.17
N ALA A 19 -14.19 -1.62 -3.92
CA ALA A 19 -13.22 -2.52 -4.54
C ALA A 19 -13.44 -2.69 -6.05
N ASP A 20 -14.69 -2.58 -6.53
CA ASP A 20 -15.00 -2.62 -7.97
C ASP A 20 -14.46 -1.40 -8.72
N ALA A 21 -14.16 -0.31 -8.01
CA ALA A 21 -13.42 0.85 -8.54
C ALA A 21 -11.89 0.64 -8.53
N GLY A 22 -11.42 -0.56 -8.19
CA GLY A 22 -9.99 -0.92 -8.10
C GLY A 22 -9.34 -0.61 -6.75
N VAL A 23 -10.12 -0.23 -5.73
CA VAL A 23 -9.60 0.17 -4.41
C VAL A 23 -10.01 -0.84 -3.33
N ASP A 24 -9.21 -1.89 -3.18
CA ASP A 24 -9.37 -2.87 -2.11
C ASP A 24 -8.48 -2.53 -0.90
N ILE A 25 -9.10 -1.93 0.11
CA ILE A 25 -8.47 -1.54 1.38
C ILE A 25 -7.89 -2.76 2.09
N SER A 26 -8.58 -3.90 2.08
CA SER A 26 -8.15 -5.12 2.77
C SER A 26 -6.87 -5.69 2.14
N SER A 27 -6.79 -5.68 0.80
CA SER A 27 -5.59 -6.07 0.07
C SER A 27 -4.43 -5.12 0.35
N GLY A 28 -4.72 -3.82 0.44
CA GLY A 28 -3.76 -2.81 0.87
C GLY A 28 -3.21 -3.10 2.27
N ASP A 29 -4.07 -3.39 3.24
CA ASP A 29 -3.67 -3.67 4.62
C ASP A 29 -2.82 -4.93 4.74
N ARG A 30 -3.18 -6.03 4.05
CA ARG A 30 -2.36 -7.26 4.01
C ARG A 30 -0.98 -6.99 3.43
N THR A 31 -0.91 -6.20 2.38
CA THR A 31 0.36 -5.83 1.73
C THR A 31 1.22 -4.98 2.66
N LYS A 32 0.62 -3.97 3.33
CA LYS A 32 1.32 -3.14 4.32
C LYS A 32 1.94 -3.96 5.45
N GLN A 33 1.27 -5.00 5.95
CA GLN A 33 1.84 -5.86 7.00
C GLN A 33 3.08 -6.63 6.53
N ARG A 34 3.08 -7.15 5.29
CA ARG A 34 4.25 -7.82 4.71
C ARG A 34 5.42 -6.87 4.53
N ILE A 35 5.15 -5.67 4.01
CA ILE A 35 6.17 -4.62 3.84
C ILE A 35 6.72 -4.20 5.20
N LYS A 36 5.85 -4.05 6.22
CA LYS A 36 6.25 -3.68 7.58
C LYS A 36 7.32 -4.62 8.12
N TYR A 37 7.13 -5.93 7.99
CA TYR A 37 8.11 -6.92 8.44
C TYR A 37 9.48 -6.76 7.74
N LEU A 38 9.48 -6.56 6.42
CA LEU A 38 10.73 -6.39 5.66
C LEU A 38 11.44 -5.09 6.01
N ALA A 39 10.70 -3.98 6.10
CA ALA A 39 11.26 -2.66 6.35
C ALA A 39 11.73 -2.48 7.81
N GLN A 40 11.10 -3.12 8.79
CA GLN A 40 11.59 -3.10 10.19
C GLN A 40 13.03 -3.64 10.32
N ARG A 41 13.46 -4.54 9.43
CA ARG A 41 14.83 -5.06 9.42
C ARG A 41 15.88 -4.01 9.06
N THR A 42 15.48 -2.88 8.51
CA THR A 42 16.38 -1.77 8.14
C THR A 42 16.38 -0.65 9.19
N PHE A 43 15.64 -0.80 10.29
CA PHE A 43 15.54 0.25 11.31
C PHE A 43 16.89 0.44 12.02
N THR A 44 17.18 1.70 12.31
CA THR A 44 18.28 2.08 13.19
C THR A 44 17.69 2.74 14.44
N ARG A 45 18.53 2.96 15.47
CA ARG A 45 18.13 3.64 16.70
C ARG A 45 17.53 5.05 16.50
N ASN A 46 17.72 5.63 15.31
CA ASN A 46 17.25 6.97 14.97
C ASN A 46 15.85 6.98 14.36
N VAL A 47 15.28 5.83 13.98
CA VAL A 47 13.89 5.77 13.51
C VAL A 47 12.96 5.96 14.70
N LEU A 48 12.00 6.88 14.60
CA LEU A 48 11.10 7.26 15.70
C LEU A 48 9.64 6.78 15.50
N SER A 49 9.32 6.24 14.33
CA SER A 49 7.94 5.89 13.95
C SER A 49 7.83 4.45 13.47
N GLU A 50 6.65 3.87 13.69
CA GLU A 50 6.25 2.61 13.08
C GLU A 50 5.69 2.79 11.66
N ILE A 51 5.63 1.69 10.91
CA ILE A 51 4.98 1.65 9.59
C ILE A 51 3.46 1.53 9.76
N GLY A 52 2.72 2.34 8.99
CA GLY A 52 1.26 2.35 8.98
C GLY A 52 0.64 3.73 9.16
N GLY A 53 1.41 4.73 9.61
CA GLY A 53 1.03 6.14 9.63
C GLY A 53 1.20 6.83 8.27
N PHE A 54 0.83 8.11 8.20
CA PHE A 54 0.95 8.92 6.99
C PHE A 54 2.41 9.17 6.55
N GLY A 55 3.35 9.19 7.50
CA GLY A 55 4.77 9.42 7.23
C GLY A 55 5.68 8.77 8.26
N GLY A 56 6.96 8.66 7.91
CA GLY A 56 8.02 8.17 8.79
C GLY A 56 8.77 9.32 9.48
N LEU A 57 9.31 9.06 10.67
CA LEU A 57 10.07 10.01 11.48
C LEU A 57 11.48 9.47 11.73
N PHE A 58 12.47 10.34 11.58
CA PHE A 58 13.89 10.01 11.81
C PHE A 58 14.58 11.13 12.60
N LYS A 59 15.30 10.76 13.66
CA LYS A 59 16.09 11.67 14.49
C LYS A 59 17.47 11.89 13.89
N LEU A 60 17.75 13.11 13.47
CA LEU A 60 19.11 13.53 13.11
C LEU A 60 19.92 13.80 14.38
N ASP A 61 21.13 13.26 14.45
CA ASP A 61 22.11 13.60 15.49
C ASP A 61 22.81 14.92 15.11
N THR A 62 22.28 16.03 15.62
CA THR A 62 22.80 17.38 15.31
C THR A 62 24.13 17.67 16.01
N ALA A 63 24.48 16.95 17.07
CA ALA A 63 25.78 17.14 17.74
C ALA A 63 26.95 16.62 16.89
N LYS A 64 26.68 15.66 16.00
CA LYS A 64 27.68 15.08 15.10
C LYS A 64 28.07 15.99 13.92
N TYR A 65 27.25 17.00 13.60
CA TYR A 65 27.42 17.83 12.40
C TYR A 65 27.34 19.32 12.75
N ASN A 66 28.39 20.09 12.39
CA ASN A 66 28.45 21.52 12.68
C ASN A 66 27.33 22.33 11.97
N GLN A 67 27.07 22.01 10.71
CA GLN A 67 26.06 22.67 9.87
C GLN A 67 25.44 21.64 8.91
N PRO A 68 24.51 20.80 9.39
CA PRO A 68 23.97 19.72 8.57
C PRO A 68 23.14 20.26 7.41
N VAL A 69 23.35 19.70 6.23
CA VAL A 69 22.56 19.95 5.03
C VAL A 69 21.85 18.66 4.63
N LEU A 70 20.55 18.73 4.38
CA LEU A 70 19.77 17.59 3.90
C LEU A 70 19.80 17.56 2.37
N VAL A 71 20.15 16.40 1.82
CA VAL A 71 20.10 16.13 0.39
C VAL A 71 19.13 14.97 0.17
N SER A 72 18.21 15.15 -0.77
CA SER A 72 17.27 14.12 -1.21
C SER A 72 17.29 14.00 -2.73
N SER A 73 16.99 12.80 -3.22
CA SER A 73 16.79 12.49 -4.64
C SER A 73 15.57 11.58 -4.77
N ALA A 74 14.96 11.61 -5.95
CA ALA A 74 13.89 10.70 -6.32
C ALA A 74 14.18 10.18 -7.73
N ASP A 75 14.37 8.87 -7.84
CA ASP A 75 14.83 8.21 -9.06
C ASP A 75 13.89 7.08 -9.45
N GLY A 76 13.52 7.03 -10.74
CA GLY A 76 12.71 5.96 -11.30
C GLY A 76 13.57 4.81 -11.82
N VAL A 77 13.03 3.59 -11.79
CA VAL A 77 13.70 2.40 -12.35
C VAL A 77 13.73 2.42 -13.89
N GLY A 78 12.75 3.08 -14.52
CA GLY A 78 12.66 3.22 -15.97
C GLY A 78 12.24 1.93 -16.69
N THR A 79 12.67 1.77 -17.94
CA THR A 79 12.24 0.67 -18.82
C THR A 79 12.70 -0.72 -18.37
N LYS A 80 13.60 -0.82 -17.39
CA LYS A 80 13.99 -2.10 -16.76
C LYS A 80 12.77 -2.83 -16.15
N LEU A 81 11.73 -2.11 -15.75
CA LEU A 81 10.48 -2.72 -15.28
C LEU A 81 9.81 -3.59 -16.34
N LYS A 82 9.92 -3.25 -17.63
CA LYS A 82 9.34 -4.07 -18.72
C LYS A 82 9.91 -5.48 -18.72
N ILE A 83 11.24 -5.59 -18.63
CA ILE A 83 11.95 -6.88 -18.57
C ILE A 83 11.59 -7.63 -17.29
N ALA A 84 11.51 -6.95 -16.14
CA ALA A 84 11.11 -7.57 -14.89
C ALA A 84 9.70 -8.21 -14.98
N PHE A 85 8.75 -7.54 -15.64
CA PHE A 85 7.41 -8.08 -15.87
C PHE A 85 7.40 -9.23 -16.89
N GLU A 86 8.16 -9.12 -17.98
CA GLU A 86 8.29 -10.21 -18.98
C GLU A 86 8.88 -11.49 -18.38
N LEU A 87 9.83 -11.34 -17.46
CA LEU A 87 10.46 -12.48 -16.77
C LEU A 87 9.67 -12.97 -15.54
N GLY A 88 8.68 -12.20 -15.06
CA GLY A 88 7.96 -12.50 -13.82
C GLY A 88 8.85 -12.49 -12.56
N ILE A 89 9.95 -11.73 -12.59
CA ILE A 89 10.96 -11.68 -11.52
C ILE A 89 11.03 -10.28 -10.91
N HIS A 90 10.81 -10.17 -9.58
CA HIS A 90 10.64 -8.91 -8.85
C HIS A 90 11.38 -8.84 -7.50
N HIS A 91 12.45 -9.63 -7.32
CA HIS A 91 13.22 -9.70 -6.07
C HIS A 91 14.49 -8.85 -6.11
#